data_AF-A0A2V5YAK5-F1
#
_entry.id   AF-A0A2V5YAK5-F1
#
_cell.length_a   1.000
_cell.length_b   1.000
_cell.length_c   1.000
_cell.angle_alpha   90.00
_cell.angle_beta   90.00
_cell.angle_gamma   90.00
#
_symmetry.space_group_name_H-M   'P 1'
#
loop_
_entity.id
_entity.type
_entity.pdbx_description
1 polymer ?
#
loop_
_entity_poly.entity_id
_entity_poly.type
_entity_poly.pdbx_seq_one_letter_code
_entity_poly.pdbx_strand_id
1 'polypeptide(L)'
;MKINPRSKSSGQILAILIIVLVLVGIAYWWLDSNKRQMAQEGQAFGKQVIQELVVQHNLKFFADHLSPAMRLQYPPSAQQDLMTQIQRLGTPLSAPDIQGEMQFQSHFFEPNGNFHAHINYPTRGADINVAISHPVGRWQIDEVIFTAEAAR
;
A
#
# COMPACT_ATOMS: atom_id res chain seq x y z
N MET A 1 -19.33 42.50 56.04
CA MET A 1 -20.09 42.16 54.81
C MET A 1 -19.13 41.46 53.86
N LYS A 2 -19.44 40.24 53.45
CA LYS A 2 -18.51 39.28 52.82
C LYS A 2 -18.92 39.12 51.35
N ILE A 3 -18.04 39.48 50.42
CA ILE A 3 -18.28 39.32 48.98
C ILE A 3 -17.08 38.59 48.40
N ASN A 4 -17.22 37.27 48.21
CA ASN A 4 -16.26 36.47 47.47
C ASN A 4 -16.48 36.66 45.96
N PRO A 5 -15.50 37.15 45.18
CA PRO A 5 -15.63 37.21 43.73
C PRO A 5 -15.22 35.85 43.14
N ARG A 6 -16.06 34.82 43.35
CA ARG A 6 -15.90 33.51 42.68
C ARG A 6 -17.07 33.29 41.72
N SER A 7 -17.04 33.91 40.53
CA SER A 7 -18.06 33.58 39.51
C SER A 7 -17.72 33.92 38.05
N LYS A 8 -16.45 34.13 37.67
CA LYS A 8 -16.09 34.28 36.24
C LYS A 8 -15.08 33.26 35.70
N SER A 9 -14.35 32.57 36.57
CA SER A 9 -13.30 31.63 36.16
C SER A 9 -13.82 30.23 35.78
N SER A 10 -14.93 29.77 36.37
CA SER A 10 -15.43 28.39 36.14
C SER A 10 -16.00 28.17 34.74
N GLY A 11 -16.66 29.17 34.14
CA GLY A 11 -17.21 29.07 32.78
C GLY A 11 -16.13 29.12 31.69
N GLN A 12 -15.04 29.85 31.95
CA GLN A 12 -13.91 29.96 31.04
C GLN A 12 -13.11 28.65 30.98
N ILE A 13 -12.89 27.99 32.11
CA ILE A 13 -12.21 26.67 32.14
C ILE A 13 -13.03 25.62 31.39
N LEU A 14 -14.36 25.61 31.57
CA LEU A 14 -15.24 24.70 30.84
C LEU A 14 -15.20 24.96 29.33
N ALA A 15 -15.25 26.23 28.91
CA ALA A 15 -15.14 26.60 27.50
C ALA A 15 -13.79 26.18 26.88
N ILE A 16 -12.68 26.39 27.60
CA ILE A 16 -11.34 25.96 27.14
C ILE A 16 -11.29 24.44 27.00
N LEU A 17 -11.84 23.68 27.96
CA LEU A 17 -11.89 22.22 27.89
C LEU A 17 -12.69 21.73 26.67
N ILE A 18 -13.83 22.36 26.37
CA ILE A 18 -14.63 22.04 25.19
C ILE A 18 -13.83 22.30 23.92
N ILE A 19 -13.16 23.45 23.82
CA ILE A 19 -12.32 23.78 22.67
C ILE A 19 -11.20 22.75 22.49
N VAL A 20 -10.52 22.36 23.57
CA VAL A 20 -9.47 21.34 23.53
C VAL A 20 -10.02 20.00 23.05
N LEU A 21 -11.17 19.56 23.56
CA LEU A 21 -11.81 18.31 23.13
C LEU A 21 -12.21 18.34 21.65
N VAL A 22 -12.71 19.48 21.17
CA VAL A 22 -13.03 19.67 19.75
C VAL A 22 -11.78 19.57 18.89
N LEU A 23 -10.68 20.24 19.28
CA LEU A 23 -9.41 20.17 18.54
C LEU A 23 -8.83 18.75 18.51
N VAL A 24 -8.89 18.03 19.63
CA VAL A 24 -8.44 16.62 19.71
C VAL A 24 -9.32 15.73 18.84
N GLY A 25 -10.64 15.93 18.84
CA GLY A 25 -11.57 15.19 17.99
C GLY A 25 -11.29 15.39 16.50
N ILE A 26 -11.05 16.64 16.08
CA ILE A 26 -10.70 16.96 14.69
C ILE A 26 -9.35 16.33 14.30
N ALA A 27 -8.33 16.44 15.16
CA ALA A 27 -7.02 15.83 14.92
C ALA A 27 -7.13 14.31 14.77
N TYR A 28 -7.88 13.64 15.65
CA TYR A 28 -8.09 12.20 15.58
C TYR A 28 -8.84 11.77 14.31
N TRP A 29 -9.91 12.50 13.95
CA TRP A 29 -10.67 12.21 12.74
C TRP A 29 -9.83 12.39 11.47
N TRP A 30 -9.01 13.44 11.41
CA TRP A 30 -8.10 13.66 10.29
C TRP A 30 -7.07 12.54 10.14
N LEU A 31 -6.52 12.04 11.25
CA LEU A 31 -5.59 10.91 11.25
C LEU A 31 -6.23 9.62 10.76
N ASP A 32 -7.43 9.29 11.24
CA ASP A 32 -8.16 8.09 10.81
C ASP A 32 -8.53 8.16 9.33
N SER A 33 -8.99 9.32 8.86
CA SER A 33 -9.31 9.55 7.45
C SER A 33 -8.08 9.35 6.56
N ASN A 34 -6.93 9.91 6.93
CA ASN A 34 -5.70 9.74 6.18
C ASN A 34 -5.22 8.29 6.14
N LYS A 35 -5.35 7.54 7.25
CA LYS A 35 -5.00 6.12 7.27
C LYS A 35 -5.86 5.30 6.31
N ARG A 36 -7.18 5.53 6.33
CA ARG A 36 -8.10 4.84 5.42
C ARG A 36 -7.79 5.16 3.97
N GLN A 37 -7.49 6.43 3.67
CA GLN A 37 -7.09 6.84 2.33
C GLN A 37 -5.81 6.16 1.89
N MET A 38 -4.76 6.17 2.72
CA MET A 38 -3.50 5.48 2.44
C MET A 38 -3.69 3.97 2.29
N ALA A 39 -4.58 3.35 3.06
CA ALA A 39 -4.91 1.93 2.89
C ALA A 39 -5.58 1.65 1.53
N GLN A 40 -6.52 2.51 1.12
CA GLN A 40 -7.19 2.38 -0.18
C GLN A 40 -6.23 2.60 -1.35
N GLU A 41 -5.37 3.61 -1.25
CA GLU A 41 -4.33 3.89 -2.24
C GLU A 41 -3.31 2.76 -2.33
N GLY A 42 -2.86 2.22 -1.20
CA GLY A 42 -1.96 1.07 -1.16
C GLY A 42 -2.59 -0.18 -1.75
N GLN A 43 -3.86 -0.47 -1.45
CA GLN A 43 -4.60 -1.57 -2.08
C GLN A 43 -4.72 -1.40 -3.59
N ALA A 44 -5.05 -0.19 -4.05
CA ALA A 44 -5.12 0.11 -5.48
C ALA A 44 -3.75 -0.06 -6.15
N PHE A 45 -2.69 0.41 -5.50
CA PHE A 45 -1.32 0.29 -5.99
C PHE A 45 -0.86 -1.17 -6.08
N GLY A 46 -1.05 -1.98 -5.02
CA GLY A 46 -0.69 -3.40 -5.03
C GLY A 46 -1.40 -4.17 -6.15
N LYS A 47 -2.70 -3.90 -6.36
CA LYS A 47 -3.45 -4.46 -7.48
C LYS A 47 -2.92 -3.99 -8.84
N GLN A 48 -2.61 -2.71 -8.95
CA GLN A 48 -2.04 -2.14 -10.16
C GLN A 48 -0.68 -2.75 -10.49
N VAL A 49 0.19 -2.98 -9.50
CA VAL A 49 1.49 -3.61 -9.71
C VAL A 49 1.32 -4.98 -10.36
N ILE A 50 0.49 -5.85 -9.79
CA ILE A 50 0.26 -7.18 -10.36
C ILE A 50 -0.34 -7.08 -11.76
N GLN A 51 -1.33 -6.21 -11.98
CA GLN A 51 -1.93 -5.98 -13.30
C GLN A 51 -0.88 -5.53 -14.34
N GLU A 52 -0.03 -4.57 -13.99
CA GLU A 52 1.00 -4.02 -14.87
C GLU A 52 2.09 -5.04 -15.19
N LEU A 53 2.49 -5.88 -14.23
CA LEU A 53 3.48 -6.94 -14.47
C LEU A 53 2.90 -8.11 -15.29
N VAL A 54 1.73 -8.61 -14.90
CA VAL A 54 1.18 -9.89 -15.39
C VAL A 54 0.41 -9.74 -16.69
N VAL A 55 -0.32 -8.64 -16.85
CA VAL A 55 -1.20 -8.42 -18.01
C VAL A 55 -0.50 -7.52 -19.03
N GLN A 56 -0.04 -6.34 -18.58
CA GLN A 56 0.52 -5.34 -19.48
C GLN A 56 2.01 -5.56 -19.79
N HIS A 57 2.68 -6.38 -19.00
CA HIS A 57 4.11 -6.62 -19.12
C HIS A 57 4.94 -5.32 -19.09
N ASN A 58 4.52 -4.37 -18.26
CA ASN A 58 5.01 -3.00 -18.27
C ASN A 58 6.33 -2.87 -17.51
N LEU A 59 7.43 -3.12 -18.22
CA LEU A 59 8.79 -3.04 -17.69
C LEU A 59 9.12 -1.64 -17.12
N LYS A 60 8.64 -0.58 -17.79
CA LYS A 60 8.89 0.79 -17.35
C LYS A 60 8.23 1.07 -16.00
N PHE A 61 6.95 0.70 -15.85
CA PHE A 61 6.24 0.85 -14.58
C PHE A 61 6.96 0.09 -13.47
N PHE A 62 7.38 -1.16 -13.72
CA PHE A 62 8.10 -1.96 -12.75
C PHE A 62 9.40 -1.26 -12.30
N ALA A 63 10.26 -0.87 -13.24
CA ALA A 63 11.53 -0.19 -12.97
C ALA A 63 11.37 1.12 -12.17
N ASP A 64 10.35 1.91 -12.54
CA ASP A 64 10.07 3.22 -11.94
C ASP A 64 9.57 3.09 -10.48
N HIS A 65 8.95 1.96 -10.11
CA HIS A 65 8.37 1.72 -8.79
C HIS A 65 9.21 0.84 -7.86
N LEU A 66 10.33 0.29 -8.32
CA LEU A 66 11.22 -0.47 -7.43
C LEU A 66 11.73 0.39 -6.27
N SER A 67 11.81 -0.24 -5.09
CA SER A 67 12.54 0.29 -3.95
C SER A 67 14.05 0.31 -4.23
N PRO A 68 14.84 1.14 -3.52
CA PRO A 68 16.29 1.15 -3.67
C PRO A 68 16.93 -0.23 -3.45
N ALA A 69 16.44 -1.00 -2.47
CA ALA A 69 16.90 -2.36 -2.20
C ALA A 69 16.55 -3.31 -3.35
N MET A 70 15.34 -3.23 -3.88
CA MET A 70 14.92 -4.07 -5.00
C MET A 70 15.65 -3.75 -6.30
N ARG A 71 16.04 -2.50 -6.54
CA ARG A 71 16.86 -2.14 -7.71
C ARG A 71 18.21 -2.86 -7.73
N LEU A 72 18.74 -3.21 -6.55
CA LEU A 72 19.98 -3.99 -6.45
C LEU A 72 19.75 -5.47 -6.77
N GLN A 73 18.59 -6.02 -6.39
CA GLN A 73 18.22 -7.41 -6.65
C GLN A 73 17.73 -7.64 -8.08
N TYR A 74 17.07 -6.63 -8.65
CA TYR A 74 16.53 -6.61 -10.01
C TYR A 74 17.25 -5.54 -10.84
N PRO A 75 18.50 -5.77 -11.28
CA PRO A 75 19.13 -4.94 -12.31
C PRO A 75 18.33 -5.03 -13.62
N PRO A 76 18.55 -4.10 -14.58
CA PRO A 76 17.77 -4.05 -15.82
C PRO A 76 17.67 -5.38 -16.58
N SER A 77 18.73 -6.21 -16.57
CA SER A 77 18.71 -7.55 -17.15
C SER A 77 17.73 -8.49 -16.44
N ALA A 78 17.76 -8.55 -15.10
CA ALA A 78 16.83 -9.39 -14.33
C ALA A 78 15.37 -8.94 -14.46
N GLN A 79 15.13 -7.64 -14.61
CA GLN A 79 13.79 -7.12 -14.89
C GLN A 79 13.28 -7.58 -16.27
N GLN A 80 14.15 -7.54 -17.29
CA GLN A 80 13.82 -8.04 -18.64
C GLN A 80 13.62 -9.56 -18.65
N ASP A 81 14.43 -10.31 -17.90
CA ASP A 81 14.31 -11.76 -17.78
C ASP A 81 13.00 -12.16 -17.13
N LEU A 82 12.62 -11.52 -16.02
CA LEU A 82 11.31 -11.72 -15.40
C LEU A 82 10.19 -11.44 -16.41
N MET A 83 10.27 -10.32 -17.13
CA MET A 83 9.23 -9.94 -18.08
C MET A 83 9.12 -10.95 -19.23
N THR A 84 10.26 -11.44 -19.72
CA THR A 84 10.32 -12.47 -20.76
C THR A 84 9.74 -13.79 -20.25
N GLN A 85 9.99 -14.17 -19.00
CA GLN A 85 9.40 -15.38 -18.39
C GLN A 85 7.88 -15.30 -18.33
N ILE A 86 7.34 -14.16 -17.87
CA ILE A 86 5.88 -13.93 -17.80
C ILE A 86 5.28 -13.94 -19.22
N GLN A 87 5.91 -13.26 -20.18
CA GLN A 87 5.45 -13.23 -21.58
C GLN A 87 5.41 -14.62 -22.24
N ARG A 88 6.36 -15.51 -21.91
CA ARG A 88 6.39 -16.89 -22.42
C ARG A 88 5.22 -17.73 -21.96
N LEU A 89 4.59 -17.39 -20.83
CA LEU A 89 3.38 -18.05 -20.36
C LEU A 89 2.14 -17.61 -21.15
N GLY A 90 2.24 -16.51 -21.90
CA GLY A 90 1.18 -15.96 -22.73
C GLY A 90 0.24 -15.04 -21.95
N THR A 91 -0.94 -14.76 -22.52
CA THR A 91 -1.95 -13.93 -21.86
C THR A 91 -2.68 -14.75 -20.79
N PRO A 92 -2.89 -14.21 -19.58
CA PRO A 92 -3.73 -14.83 -18.58
C PRO A 92 -5.12 -15.18 -19.13
N LEU A 93 -5.63 -16.35 -18.78
CA LEU A 93 -6.97 -16.84 -19.18
C LEU A 93 -8.11 -16.07 -18.49
N SER A 94 -7.82 -15.46 -17.35
CA SER A 94 -8.76 -14.69 -16.55
C SER A 94 -8.02 -13.53 -15.88
N ALA A 95 -8.77 -12.52 -15.44
CA ALA A 95 -8.23 -11.49 -14.57
C ALA A 95 -7.61 -12.15 -13.32
N PRO A 96 -6.40 -11.77 -12.88
CA PRO A 96 -5.81 -12.29 -11.65
C PRO A 96 -6.72 -11.99 -10.46
N ASP A 97 -6.99 -13.00 -9.63
CA ASP A 97 -7.66 -12.76 -8.35
C ASP A 97 -6.61 -12.26 -7.34
N ILE A 98 -6.59 -10.94 -7.15
CA ILE A 98 -5.59 -10.28 -6.32
C ILE A 98 -6.14 -10.12 -4.91
N GLN A 99 -5.51 -10.85 -3.99
CA GLN A 99 -5.80 -10.82 -2.57
C GLN A 99 -4.64 -10.15 -1.85
N GLY A 100 -4.92 -9.48 -0.74
CA GLY A 100 -3.88 -8.79 0.02
C GLY A 100 -4.48 -7.78 0.97
N GLU A 101 -3.71 -7.46 2.00
CA GLU A 101 -4.09 -6.51 3.03
C GLU A 101 -2.99 -5.49 3.29
N MET A 102 -3.43 -4.30 3.68
CA MET A 102 -2.54 -3.22 4.09
C MET A 102 -2.34 -3.29 5.60
N GLN A 103 -1.08 -3.24 6.02
CA GLN A 103 -0.68 -3.18 7.41
C GLN A 103 0.06 -1.87 7.68
N PHE A 104 -0.05 -1.37 8.90
CA PHE A 104 0.59 -0.13 9.33
C PHE A 104 1.52 -0.46 10.50
N GLN A 105 2.83 -0.41 10.28
CA GLN A 105 3.81 -0.70 11.34
C GLN A 105 3.79 0.37 12.43
N SER A 106 3.60 1.62 12.02
CA SER A 106 3.47 2.75 12.93
C SER A 106 2.06 3.29 12.87
N HIS A 107 1.63 3.88 13.99
CA HIS A 107 0.34 4.55 14.09
C HIS A 107 0.23 5.77 13.16
N PHE A 108 1.28 6.15 12.43
CA PHE A 108 1.27 7.38 11.65
C PHE A 108 1.84 7.34 10.22
N PHE A 109 2.93 6.62 9.87
CA PHE A 109 3.65 6.98 8.62
C PHE A 109 4.31 5.86 7.79
N GLU A 110 4.07 4.58 8.06
CA GLU A 110 4.72 3.50 7.29
C GLU A 110 3.71 2.40 6.94
N PRO A 111 2.83 2.64 5.95
CA PRO A 111 1.98 1.59 5.43
C PRO A 111 2.80 0.65 4.54
N ASN A 112 2.56 -0.64 4.72
CA ASN A 112 3.04 -1.68 3.84
C ASN A 112 1.88 -2.63 3.51
N GLY A 113 2.05 -3.43 2.49
CA GLY A 113 1.03 -4.41 2.13
C GLY A 113 1.65 -5.56 1.37
N ASN A 114 1.10 -6.75 1.60
CA ASN A 114 1.48 -7.95 0.89
C ASN A 114 0.29 -8.40 0.05
N PHE A 115 0.54 -8.55 -1.24
CA PHE A 115 -0.46 -8.91 -2.24
C PHE A 115 -0.04 -10.20 -2.91
N HIS A 116 -0.95 -11.15 -2.97
CA HIS A 116 -0.76 -12.40 -3.67
C HIS A 116 -1.84 -12.57 -4.72
N ALA A 117 -1.47 -13.16 -5.85
CA ALA A 117 -2.42 -13.52 -6.88
C ALA A 117 -2.03 -14.84 -7.53
N HIS A 118 -3.04 -15.67 -7.75
CA HIS A 118 -2.91 -16.86 -8.58
C HIS A 118 -3.37 -16.53 -10.00
N ILE A 119 -2.55 -16.88 -10.99
CA ILE A 119 -2.74 -16.52 -12.39
C ILE A 119 -2.82 -17.80 -13.20
N ASN A 120 -3.93 -17.98 -13.90
CA ASN A 120 -4.12 -19.10 -14.80
C ASN A 120 -3.62 -18.73 -16.20
N TYR A 121 -2.55 -19.36 -16.67
CA TYR A 121 -2.09 -19.24 -18.05
C TYR A 121 -2.54 -20.45 -18.89
N PRO A 122 -2.51 -20.35 -20.23
CA PRO A 122 -2.92 -21.44 -21.13
C PRO A 122 -2.20 -22.77 -20.87
N THR A 123 -0.93 -22.74 -20.48
CA THR A 123 -0.09 -23.94 -20.33
C THR A 123 0.11 -24.40 -18.88
N ARG A 124 -0.08 -23.51 -17.89
CA ARG A 124 0.16 -23.76 -16.46
C ARG A 124 -0.38 -22.63 -15.57
N GLY A 125 -0.50 -22.84 -14.27
CA GLY A 125 -0.70 -21.74 -13.32
C GLY A 125 0.61 -21.03 -12.96
N ALA A 126 0.51 -19.85 -12.37
CA ALA A 126 1.62 -19.19 -11.69
C ALA A 126 1.11 -18.37 -10.50
N ASP A 127 1.93 -18.29 -9.47
CA ASP A 127 1.68 -17.45 -8.30
C ASP A 127 2.62 -16.26 -8.33
N ILE A 128 2.08 -15.08 -8.01
CA ILE A 128 2.85 -13.87 -7.79
C ILE A 128 2.58 -13.34 -6.40
N ASN A 129 3.65 -12.99 -5.68
CA ASN A 129 3.61 -12.28 -4.42
C ASN A 129 4.34 -10.94 -4.58
N VAL A 130 3.73 -9.87 -4.10
CA VAL A 130 4.24 -8.51 -4.18
C VAL A 130 4.14 -7.87 -2.81
N ALA A 131 5.26 -7.41 -2.27
CA ALA A 131 5.27 -6.53 -1.11
C ALA A 131 5.44 -5.09 -1.57
N ILE A 132 4.63 -4.18 -1.00
CA ILE A 132 4.71 -2.75 -1.26
C ILE A 132 4.88 -1.99 0.06
N SER A 133 5.44 -0.79 -0.05
CA SER A 133 5.43 0.20 1.02
C SER A 133 5.31 1.61 0.46
N HIS A 134 5.02 2.55 1.35
CA HIS A 134 5.01 3.97 1.03
C HIS A 134 6.01 4.72 1.93
N PRO A 135 7.32 4.65 1.67
CA PRO A 135 8.24 5.61 2.26
C PRO A 135 7.86 7.01 1.78
N VAL A 136 8.17 8.02 2.59
CA VAL A 136 7.79 9.43 2.35
C VAL A 136 7.98 9.82 0.88
N GLY A 137 6.88 10.03 0.17
CA GLY A 137 6.86 10.58 -1.19
C GLY A 137 6.23 9.71 -2.28
N ARG A 138 6.31 8.37 -2.22
CA ARG A 138 5.65 7.50 -3.21
C ARG A 138 5.49 6.05 -2.77
N TRP A 139 4.50 5.37 -3.35
CA TRP A 139 4.40 3.91 -3.30
C TRP A 139 5.55 3.26 -4.07
N GLN A 140 6.10 2.19 -3.50
CA GLN A 140 7.18 1.43 -4.11
C GLN A 140 7.00 -0.07 -3.87
N ILE A 141 7.72 -0.86 -4.67
CA ILE A 141 7.74 -2.32 -4.63
C ILE A 141 8.99 -2.75 -3.86
N ASP A 142 8.79 -3.45 -2.75
CA ASP A 142 9.86 -3.94 -1.88
C ASP A 142 10.21 -5.39 -2.11
N GLU A 143 9.29 -6.18 -2.67
CA GLU A 143 9.53 -7.57 -3.01
C GLU A 143 8.62 -7.99 -4.17
N VAL A 144 9.14 -8.83 -5.06
CA VAL A 144 8.35 -9.55 -6.06
C VAL A 144 8.88 -10.97 -6.12
N ILE A 145 7.99 -11.92 -5.90
CA ILE A 145 8.26 -13.34 -6.09
C ILE A 145 7.28 -13.85 -7.12
N PHE A 146 7.81 -14.37 -8.23
CA PHE A 146 7.02 -15.00 -9.28
C PHE A 146 7.40 -16.46 -9.39
N THR A 147 6.43 -17.36 -9.25
CA THR A 147 6.64 -18.81 -9.32
C THR A 147 5.66 -19.41 -10.32
N ALA A 148 6.18 -19.95 -11.42
CA ALA A 148 5.36 -20.71 -12.36
C ALA A 148 5.27 -22.18 -11.93
N GLU A 149 4.07 -22.76 -12.06
CA GLU A 149 3.87 -24.19 -11.80
C GLU A 149 4.61 -25.06 -12.84
N ALA A 150 4.65 -26.37 -12.60
CA ALA A 150 5.08 -27.32 -13.61
C ALA A 150 4.16 -27.24 -14.85
N ALA A 151 4.72 -27.47 -16.03
CA ALA A 151 3.92 -27.55 -17.26
C ALA A 151 2.93 -28.72 -17.14
N ARG A 152 1.68 -28.50 -17.58
CA ARG A 152 0.68 -29.58 -17.71
C ARG A 152 0.96 -30.44 -18.94
#